data_AF-A0A3D2GNZ5-F1
#
_entry.id   AF-A0A3D2GNZ5-F1
#
_cell.length_a   1.000
_cell.length_b   1.000
_cell.length_c   1.000
_cell.angle_alpha   90.00
_cell.angle_beta   90.00
_cell.angle_gamma   90.00
#
_symmetry.space_group_name_H-M   'P 1'
#
loop_
_entity.id
_entity.type
_entity.pdbx_description
1 polymer ?
#
loop_
_entity_poly.entity_id
_entity_poly.type
_entity_poly.pdbx_seq_one_letter_code
_entity_poly.pdbx_strand_id
1 'polypeptide(L)'
;PLPAIWVGLLYDNDVLDQADRLVSDWTAEERDSLRKLTPTHGLNTPFRDGTLRDLGKTVLDLAREGLKRRAELDWVGVDERGFLNPLFETVETGITPAAEKRKRFETEWNGAIEPLYREYAY
;
A
#
# COMPACT_ATOMS: atom_id res chain seq x y z
N PRO A 1 7.79 -2.09 7.28
CA PRO A 1 6.39 -1.90 6.81
C PRO A 1 5.97 -2.85 5.69
N LEU A 2 6.72 -2.93 4.57
CA LEU A 2 6.40 -3.82 3.43
C LEU A 2 6.34 -5.34 3.74
N PRO A 3 7.21 -5.93 4.60
CA PRO A 3 7.12 -7.37 4.87
C PRO A 3 5.84 -7.75 5.61
N ALA A 4 5.31 -6.87 6.48
CA ALA A 4 4.09 -7.14 7.25
C ALA A 4 2.84 -7.33 6.35
N ILE A 5 2.78 -6.67 5.18
CA ILE A 5 1.69 -6.87 4.22
C ILE A 5 1.70 -8.30 3.68
N TRP A 6 2.85 -8.76 3.19
CA TRP A 6 2.98 -10.10 2.60
C TRP A 6 2.78 -11.19 3.65
N VAL A 7 3.27 -10.94 4.86
CA VAL A 7 3.10 -11.85 5.99
C VAL A 7 1.62 -11.96 6.37
N GLY A 8 0.86 -10.86 6.42
CA GLY A 8 -0.57 -10.89 6.68
C GLY A 8 -1.39 -11.58 5.57
N LEU A 9 -0.99 -11.42 4.31
CA LEU A 9 -1.73 -11.99 3.18
C LEU A 9 -1.43 -13.46 2.90
N LEU A 10 -0.18 -13.90 3.08
CA LEU A 10 0.28 -15.19 2.57
C LEU A 10 0.41 -16.28 3.64
N TYR A 11 0.46 -15.92 4.93
CA TYR A 11 0.74 -16.88 6.01
C TYR A 11 -0.53 -17.37 6.73
N ASP A 12 -1.69 -16.84 6.38
CA ASP A 12 -3.00 -17.32 6.84
C ASP A 12 -3.76 -17.88 5.63
N ASN A 13 -4.21 -19.14 5.72
CA ASN A 13 -4.84 -19.82 4.59
C ASN A 13 -6.20 -19.19 4.22
N ASP A 14 -6.99 -18.73 5.19
CA ASP A 14 -8.29 -18.12 4.93
C ASP A 14 -8.12 -16.76 4.24
N VAL A 15 -7.10 -16.00 4.60
CA VAL A 15 -6.77 -14.72 3.96
C VAL A 15 -6.16 -14.94 2.58
N LEU A 16 -5.32 -15.95 2.41
CA LEU A 16 -4.77 -16.32 1.12
C LEU A 16 -5.88 -16.70 0.12
N ASP A 17 -6.86 -17.49 0.54
CA ASP A 17 -8.02 -17.86 -0.28
C ASP A 17 -8.85 -16.62 -0.67
N GLN A 18 -9.00 -15.66 0.24
CA GLN A 18 -9.70 -14.41 -0.06
C GLN A 18 -8.92 -13.53 -1.04
N ALA A 19 -7.60 -13.46 -0.89
CA ALA A 19 -6.72 -12.75 -1.81
C ALA A 19 -6.70 -13.41 -3.20
N ASP A 20 -6.72 -14.75 -3.27
CA ASP A 20 -6.81 -15.48 -4.53
C ASP A 20 -8.13 -15.20 -5.24
N ARG A 21 -9.26 -15.25 -4.51
CA ARG A 21 -10.58 -14.87 -5.07
C ARG A 21 -10.59 -13.45 -5.61
N LEU A 22 -9.95 -12.50 -4.93
CA LEU A 22 -9.87 -11.10 -5.36
C LEU A 22 -9.18 -10.92 -6.72
N VAL A 23 -8.23 -11.79 -7.06
CA VAL A 23 -7.45 -11.72 -8.32
C VAL A 23 -7.84 -12.79 -9.34
N SER A 24 -8.71 -13.73 -8.97
CA SER A 24 -9.06 -14.92 -9.74
C SER A 24 -9.69 -14.62 -11.11
N ASP A 25 -10.42 -13.52 -11.24
CA ASP A 25 -11.09 -13.11 -12.47
C ASP A 25 -10.28 -12.08 -13.27
N TRP A 26 -9.05 -11.77 -12.87
CA TRP A 26 -8.23 -10.75 -13.54
C TRP A 26 -7.67 -11.27 -14.86
N THR A 27 -7.90 -10.51 -15.93
CA THR A 27 -7.34 -10.84 -17.24
C THR A 27 -5.87 -10.43 -17.35
N ALA A 28 -5.18 -10.95 -18.38
CA ALA A 28 -3.79 -10.56 -18.63
C ALA A 28 -3.67 -9.08 -19.02
N GLU A 29 -4.65 -8.58 -19.77
CA GLU A 29 -4.77 -7.19 -20.22
C GLU A 29 -4.98 -6.25 -19.02
N GLU A 30 -5.87 -6.61 -18.10
CA GLU A 30 -6.11 -5.86 -16.86
C GLU A 30 -4.83 -5.73 -16.02
N ARG A 31 -4.09 -6.83 -15.86
CA ARG A 31 -2.80 -6.83 -15.14
C ARG A 31 -1.76 -5.93 -15.82
N ASP A 32 -1.67 -5.99 -17.15
CA ASP A 32 -0.70 -5.16 -17.90
C ASP A 32 -1.08 -3.68 -17.89
N SER A 33 -2.36 -3.34 -18.02
CA SER A 33 -2.87 -1.98 -17.89
C SER A 33 -2.57 -1.40 -16.51
N LEU A 34 -2.83 -2.14 -15.43
CA LEU A 34 -2.47 -1.72 -14.08
C LEU A 34 -0.97 -1.46 -13.96
N ARG A 35 -0.13 -2.37 -14.46
CA ARG A 35 1.33 -2.23 -14.40
C ARG A 35 1.82 -0.99 -15.14
N LYS A 36 1.19 -0.63 -16.26
CA LYS A 36 1.56 0.54 -17.09
C LYS A 36 1.07 1.87 -16.52
N LEU A 37 -0.12 1.90 -15.92
CA LEU A 37 -0.75 3.14 -15.45
C LEU A 37 -0.35 3.52 -14.02
N THR A 38 -0.02 2.52 -13.18
CA THR A 38 0.38 2.73 -11.78
C THR A 38 1.56 3.69 -11.61
N PRO A 39 2.63 3.65 -12.42
CA PRO A 39 3.75 4.60 -12.30
C PRO A 39 3.34 6.06 -12.50
N THR A 40 2.33 6.32 -13.33
CA THR A 40 1.87 7.67 -13.66
C THR A 40 0.78 8.17 -12.70
N HIS A 41 -0.19 7.31 -12.39
CA HIS A 41 -1.38 7.71 -11.62
C HIS A 41 -1.34 7.28 -10.15
N GLY A 42 -0.39 6.43 -9.76
CA GLY A 42 -0.27 5.92 -8.40
C GLY A 42 -1.57 5.25 -7.93
N LEU A 43 -2.01 5.58 -6.72
CA LEU A 43 -3.24 5.04 -6.14
C LEU A 43 -4.52 5.48 -6.87
N ASN A 44 -4.47 6.56 -7.66
CA ASN A 44 -5.62 7.05 -8.42
C ASN A 44 -5.77 6.33 -9.78
N THR A 45 -4.97 5.30 -10.05
CA THR A 45 -5.08 4.49 -11.27
C THR A 45 -6.49 3.88 -11.34
N PRO A 46 -7.28 4.14 -12.41
CA PRO A 46 -8.59 3.54 -12.57
C PRO A 46 -8.49 2.02 -12.75
N PHE A 47 -9.38 1.28 -12.10
CA PHE A 47 -9.46 -0.18 -12.22
C PHE A 47 -10.91 -0.64 -12.02
N ARG A 48 -11.49 -1.21 -13.08
CA ARG A 48 -12.91 -1.63 -13.13
C ARG A 48 -13.85 -0.51 -12.65
N ASP A 49 -14.68 -0.78 -11.63
CA ASP A 49 -15.67 0.15 -11.08
C ASP A 49 -15.08 1.13 -10.04
N GLY A 50 -13.76 1.13 -9.85
CA GLY A 50 -13.10 1.96 -8.85
C GLY A 50 -11.66 2.33 -9.21
N THR A 51 -10.83 2.47 -8.19
CA THR A 51 -9.42 2.83 -8.32
C THR A 51 -8.51 1.82 -7.63
N LEU A 52 -7.23 1.85 -7.98
CA LEU A 52 -6.20 1.04 -7.32
C LEU A 52 -6.14 1.32 -5.81
N ARG A 53 -6.55 2.51 -5.37
CA ARG A 53 -6.75 2.88 -3.98
C ARG A 53 -7.80 2.03 -3.28
N ASP A 54 -8.94 1.80 -3.92
CA ASP A 54 -10.04 1.01 -3.36
C ASP A 54 -9.63 -0.45 -3.22
N LEU A 55 -8.94 -0.98 -4.23
CA LEU A 55 -8.29 -2.28 -4.14
C LEU A 55 -7.26 -2.32 -3.02
N GLY A 56 -6.43 -1.28 -2.89
CA GLY A 56 -5.44 -1.13 -1.83
C GLY A 56 -6.06 -1.19 -0.43
N LYS A 57 -7.25 -0.60 -0.22
CA LYS A 57 -8.00 -0.72 1.05
C LYS A 57 -8.36 -2.17 1.33
N THR A 58 -8.98 -2.85 0.37
CA THR A 58 -9.37 -4.26 0.52
C THR A 58 -8.17 -5.14 0.84
N VAL A 59 -7.04 -4.96 0.14
CA VAL A 59 -5.82 -5.72 0.38
C VAL A 59 -5.23 -5.42 1.77
N LEU A 60 -5.23 -4.17 2.21
CA LEU A 60 -4.75 -3.81 3.55
C LEU A 60 -5.65 -4.36 4.67
N ASP A 61 -6.97 -4.39 4.45
CA ASP A 61 -7.91 -5.00 5.39
C ASP A 61 -7.70 -6.51 5.52
N LEU A 62 -7.49 -7.21 4.39
CA LEU A 62 -7.14 -8.63 4.39
C LEU A 62 -5.80 -8.88 5.11
N ALA A 63 -4.77 -8.08 4.83
CA ALA A 63 -3.48 -8.20 5.51
C ALA A 63 -3.62 -8.00 7.03
N ARG A 64 -4.41 -7.01 7.46
CA ARG A 64 -4.71 -6.76 8.88
C ARG A 64 -5.45 -7.94 9.51
N GLU A 65 -6.39 -8.56 8.80
CA GLU A 65 -7.11 -9.74 9.27
C GLU A 65 -6.17 -10.92 9.46
N GLY A 66 -5.27 -11.18 8.51
CA GLY A 66 -4.32 -12.30 8.61
C GLY A 66 -3.33 -12.13 9.74
N LEU A 67 -2.82 -10.92 9.97
CA LEU A 67 -2.00 -10.61 11.15
C LEU A 67 -2.78 -10.82 12.45
N LYS A 68 -4.05 -10.42 12.49
CA LYS A 68 -4.93 -10.64 13.66
C LYS A 68 -5.17 -12.13 13.93
N ARG A 69 -5.39 -12.93 12.88
CA ARG A 69 -5.67 -14.36 12.96
C ARG A 69 -4.46 -15.17 13.39
N ARG A 70 -3.27 -14.78 12.93
CA ARG A 70 -2.02 -15.41 13.35
C ARG A 70 -1.78 -15.29 14.85
N ALA A 71 -2.26 -14.21 15.48
CA ALA A 71 -2.15 -13.96 16.92
C ALA A 71 -0.72 -14.12 17.49
N GLU A 72 0.30 -14.13 16.64
CA GLU A 72 1.70 -14.05 17.03
C GLU A 72 2.00 -12.59 17.32
N LEU A 73 1.77 -12.23 18.59
CA LEU A 73 2.27 -11.00 19.15
C LEU A 73 3.80 -11.05 19.08
N ASP A 74 4.44 -9.97 18.62
CA ASP A 74 5.89 -9.81 18.73
C ASP A 74 6.31 -9.96 20.20
N TRP A 75 7.58 -10.25 20.48
CA TRP A 75 8.08 -10.58 21.83
C TRP A 75 7.81 -9.50 22.92
N VAL A 76 7.36 -8.31 22.51
CA VAL A 76 7.00 -7.15 23.34
C VAL A 76 5.48 -6.97 23.49
N GLY A 77 4.64 -7.84 22.91
CA GLY A 77 3.18 -7.69 22.94
C GLY A 77 2.66 -6.56 22.03
N VAL A 78 3.50 -6.09 21.10
CA VAL A 78 3.17 -4.99 20.20
C VAL A 78 2.39 -5.53 19.01
N ASP A 79 1.28 -4.84 18.75
CA ASP A 79 0.39 -5.13 17.66
C ASP A 79 1.04 -4.78 16.31
N GLU A 80 1.51 -5.77 15.56
CA GLU A 80 2.15 -5.59 14.25
C GLU A 80 1.26 -4.86 13.23
N ARG A 81 -0.04 -4.74 13.52
CA ARG A 81 -0.99 -3.85 12.81
C ARG A 81 -0.48 -2.41 12.72
N GLY A 82 0.32 -1.94 13.69
CA GLY A 82 0.95 -0.61 13.68
C GLY A 82 1.86 -0.37 12.46
N PHE A 83 2.46 -1.42 11.89
CA PHE A 83 3.27 -1.30 10.68
C PHE A 83 2.45 -1.02 9.41
N LEU A 84 1.15 -1.30 9.45
CA LEU A 84 0.22 -1.01 8.36
C LEU A 84 -0.39 0.38 8.46
N ASN A 85 -0.36 1.04 9.63
CA ASN A 85 -0.96 2.36 9.83
C ASN A 85 -0.48 3.42 8.81
N PRO A 86 0.83 3.53 8.47
CA PRO A 86 1.28 4.48 7.45
C PRO A 86 0.72 4.17 6.05
N LEU A 87 0.44 2.89 5.76
CA LEU A 87 -0.12 2.46 4.50
C LEU A 87 -1.62 2.72 4.44
N PHE A 88 -2.34 2.49 5.54
CA PHE A 88 -3.73 2.92 5.70
C PHE A 88 -3.85 4.44 5.54
N GLU A 89 -2.99 5.22 6.18
CA GLU A 89 -2.97 6.68 6.05
C GLU A 89 -2.69 7.11 4.59
N THR A 90 -1.74 6.48 3.91
CA THR A 90 -1.47 6.72 2.48
C THR A 90 -2.70 6.43 1.62
N VAL A 91 -3.41 5.34 1.91
CA VAL A 91 -4.63 4.94 1.19
C VAL A 91 -5.86 5.75 1.63
N GLU A 92 -5.91 6.32 2.81
CA GLU A 92 -7.00 7.20 3.29
C GLU A 92 -6.83 8.65 2.85
N THR A 93 -5.59 9.11 2.68
CA THR A 93 -5.29 10.43 2.15
C THR A 93 -5.23 10.42 0.61
N GLY A 94 -4.89 9.28 0.01
CA GLY A 94 -4.57 9.18 -1.43
C GLY A 94 -3.26 9.88 -1.79
N ILE A 95 -2.52 10.39 -0.81
CA ILE A 95 -1.26 11.07 -0.99
C ILE A 95 -0.16 10.03 -0.86
N THR A 96 0.44 9.67 -2.00
CA THR A 96 1.62 8.81 -1.98
C THR A 96 2.82 9.59 -1.42
N PRO A 97 3.83 8.92 -0.85
CA PRO A 97 5.08 9.58 -0.45
C PRO A 97 5.75 10.36 -1.60
N ALA A 98 5.55 9.91 -2.85
CA ALA A 98 5.99 10.63 -4.03
C ALA A 98 5.19 11.92 -4.27
N ALA A 99 3.87 11.90 -4.08
CA ALA A 99 3.02 13.09 -4.17
C ALA A 99 3.35 14.10 -3.05
N GLU A 100 3.65 13.63 -1.85
CA GLU A 100 4.07 14.49 -0.75
C GLU A 100 5.42 15.18 -1.05
N LYS A 101 6.41 14.42 -1.53
CA LYS A 101 7.71 14.97 -1.95
C LYS A 101 7.57 15.95 -3.11
N ARG A 102 6.69 15.67 -4.06
CA ARG A 102 6.40 16.59 -5.17
C ARG A 102 5.76 17.90 -4.68
N LYS A 103 4.81 17.82 -3.74
CA LYS A 103 4.22 19.02 -3.13
C LYS A 103 5.28 19.86 -2.44
N ARG A 104 6.15 19.25 -1.62
CA ARG A 104 7.27 19.96 -0.96
C ARG A 104 8.24 20.55 -1.97
N PHE A 105 8.54 19.84 -3.06
CA PHE A 105 9.35 20.37 -4.15
C PHE A 105 8.72 21.63 -4.78
N GLU A 106 7.42 21.59 -5.05
CA GLU A 106 6.68 22.70 -5.67
C GLU A 106 6.44 23.88 -4.68
N THR A 107 6.42 23.65 -3.37
CA THR A 107 6.14 24.70 -2.36
C THR A 107 7.36 25.08 -1.52
N GLU A 108 7.83 24.18 -0.67
CA GLU A 108 8.81 24.47 0.40
C GLU A 108 10.24 24.52 -0.14
N TRP A 109 10.54 23.69 -1.13
CA TRP A 109 11.86 23.63 -1.75
C TRP A 109 11.95 24.52 -3.00
N ASN A 110 10.83 25.11 -3.45
CA ASN A 110 10.78 26.08 -4.54
C ASN A 110 11.56 25.64 -5.81
N GLY A 111 11.45 24.36 -6.17
CA GLY A 111 12.16 23.76 -7.31
C GLY A 111 13.59 23.28 -7.02
N ALA A 112 14.09 23.41 -5.79
CA ALA A 112 15.39 22.90 -5.37
C ALA A 112 15.30 21.44 -4.91
N ILE A 113 16.28 20.62 -5.26
CA ILE A 113 16.32 19.19 -4.90
C ILE A 113 17.26 18.92 -3.70
N GLU A 114 18.11 19.89 -3.33
CA GLU A 114 19.06 19.75 -2.22
C GLU A 114 18.41 19.39 -0.85
N PRO A 115 17.23 19.93 -0.48
CA PRO A 115 16.61 19.60 0.81
C PRO A 115 16.22 18.13 0.95
N LEU A 116 15.90 17.45 -0.17
CA LEU A 116 15.56 16.03 -0.20
C LEU A 116 16.69 15.16 0.38
N TYR A 117 17.95 15.53 0.11
CA TYR A 117 19.13 14.81 0.59
C TYR A 117 19.45 15.09 2.07
N ARG A 118 18.92 16.18 2.66
CA ARG A 118 19.06 16.45 4.11
C ARG A 118 17.94 15.83 4.93
N GLU A 119 16.71 15.92 4.45
CA GLU A 119 15.52 15.51 5.21
C GLU A 119 15.27 13.98 5.16
N TYR A 120 15.78 13.28 4.14
CA TYR A 120 15.59 11.83 3.96
C TYR A 120 16.91 11.05 3.92
N ALA A 121 17.98 11.58 4.51
CA ALA A 121 19.20 10.81 4.74
C ALA A 121 18.94 9.71 5.79
N TYR A 122 19.14 8.45 5.40
CA TYR A 122 19.12 7.27 6.28
C TYR A 122 20.54 6.89 6.69
#